data_AF-A0AAF0UCF4-F1
#
_entry.id   AF-A0AAF0UCF4-F1
#
_cell.length_a   1.000
_cell.length_b   1.000
_cell.length_c   1.000
_cell.angle_alpha   90.00
_cell.angle_beta   90.00
_cell.angle_gamma   90.00
#
_symmetry.space_group_name_H-M   'P 1'
#
loop_
_entity.id
_entity.type
_entity.pdbx_description
1 polymer ?
#
loop_
_entity_poly.entity_id
_entity_poly.type
_entity_poly.pdbx_seq_one_letter_code
_entity_poly.pdbx_strand_id
1 'polypeptide(L)'
;NFEDIDIYKERMRRQHDMLLGSLLEKSVYTKVHSYTHLINGFAIHLTSDEALDILRNVEGVRAIYEDVKMKKLTTHTPDFLGLPAGVWPKLGGPTTSGAGVVIGMIDTGINPFHPSFLAQASNGAGRGTIVKSGKFKGKCVTGDRFPETACNSKIVGAQYFARAATAAGEFNASRDYASPFDADGHGRQVT
;
A
#
# COMPACT_ATOMS: atom_id res chain seq x y z
N ASN A 1 -21.90 -12.45 5.83
CA ASN A 1 -21.01 -13.36 6.59
C ASN A 1 -19.59 -13.23 6.02
N PHE A 2 -18.52 -13.31 6.82
CA PHE A 2 -17.13 -13.20 6.31
C PHE A 2 -16.75 -14.40 5.43
N GLU A 3 -17.32 -15.56 5.72
CA GLU A 3 -17.11 -16.80 4.97
C GLU A 3 -17.58 -16.69 3.51
N ASP A 4 -18.76 -16.11 3.27
CA ASP A 4 -19.29 -15.85 1.92
C ASP A 4 -18.36 -14.93 1.11
N ILE A 5 -17.73 -13.95 1.76
CA ILE A 5 -16.83 -12.99 1.12
C ILE A 5 -15.54 -13.69 0.66
N ASP A 6 -14.97 -14.56 1.49
CA ASP A 6 -13.74 -15.26 1.12
C ASP A 6 -13.98 -16.32 0.05
N ILE A 7 -15.12 -17.02 0.09
CA ILE A 7 -15.58 -17.92 -0.98
C ILE A 7 -15.74 -17.13 -2.29
N TYR A 8 -16.40 -15.97 -2.25
CA TYR A 8 -16.57 -15.11 -3.41
C TYR A 8 -15.21 -14.68 -4.00
N LYS A 9 -14.29 -14.16 -3.17
CA LYS A 9 -12.97 -13.75 -3.63
C LYS A 9 -12.19 -14.89 -4.27
N GLU A 10 -12.28 -16.09 -3.69
CA GLU A 10 -11.60 -17.26 -4.22
C GLU A 10 -12.17 -17.69 -5.57
N ARG A 11 -13.50 -17.67 -5.72
CA ARG A 11 -14.17 -17.90 -7.00
C ARG A 11 -13.68 -16.91 -8.06
N MET A 12 -13.61 -15.63 -7.73
CA MET A 12 -13.15 -14.59 -8.66
C MET A 12 -11.70 -14.81 -9.09
N ARG A 13 -10.80 -15.15 -8.16
CA ARG A 13 -9.40 -15.46 -8.48
C ARG A 13 -9.29 -16.62 -9.47
N ARG A 14 -10.04 -17.69 -9.23
CA ARG A 14 -10.08 -18.86 -10.12
C ARG A 14 -10.59 -18.49 -11.51
N GLN A 15 -11.61 -17.66 -11.61
CA GLN A 15 -12.11 -17.18 -12.90
C GLN A 15 -11.05 -16.37 -13.65
N HIS A 16 -10.31 -15.49 -12.97
CA HIS A 16 -9.18 -14.78 -13.57
C HIS A 16 -8.09 -15.75 -14.07
N ASP A 17 -7.75 -16.76 -13.26
CA ASP A 17 -6.73 -17.76 -13.62
C ASP A 17 -7.17 -18.62 -14.81
N MET A 18 -8.44 -19.02 -14.84
CA MET A 18 -9.02 -19.79 -15.96
C MET A 18 -9.01 -18.97 -17.25
N LEU A 19 -9.45 -17.71 -17.20
CA LEU A 19 -9.45 -16.82 -18.37
C LEU A 19 -8.04 -16.65 -18.94
N LEU A 20 -7.05 -16.37 -18.09
CA LEU A 20 -5.66 -16.23 -18.53
C LEU A 20 -5.11 -17.54 -19.07
N GLY A 21 -5.32 -18.65 -18.36
CA GLY A 21 -4.80 -19.96 -18.74
C GLY A 21 -5.46 -20.59 -19.97
N SER A 22 -6.67 -20.16 -20.35
CA SER A 22 -7.33 -20.62 -21.58
C SER A 22 -6.93 -19.81 -22.81
N LEU A 23 -6.39 -18.61 -22.63
CA LEU A 23 -6.08 -17.69 -23.73
C LEU A 23 -4.58 -17.59 -24.03
N LEU A 24 -3.75 -17.68 -22.99
CA LEU A 24 -2.33 -17.34 -23.08
C LEU A 24 -1.46 -18.48 -22.56
N GLU A 25 -0.30 -18.68 -23.19
CA GLU A 25 0.73 -19.55 -22.65
C GLU A 25 1.33 -18.96 -21.36
N LYS A 26 1.66 -19.80 -20.38
CA LYS A 26 2.25 -19.33 -19.11
C LYS A 26 3.60 -18.62 -19.27
N SER A 27 4.29 -18.82 -20.40
CA SER A 27 5.56 -18.16 -20.76
C SER A 27 5.37 -16.69 -21.14
N VAL A 28 4.18 -16.30 -21.63
CA VAL A 28 3.94 -14.96 -22.17
C VAL A 28 3.37 -13.97 -21.17
N TYR A 29 3.02 -14.43 -19.96
CA TYR A 29 2.48 -13.57 -18.92
C TYR A 29 2.90 -13.99 -17.51
N THR A 30 3.05 -13.00 -16.64
CA THR A 30 3.12 -13.19 -15.19
C THR A 30 1.95 -12.49 -14.53
N LYS A 31 1.12 -13.22 -13.78
CA LYS A 31 0.03 -12.62 -13.02
C LYS A 31 0.56 -11.97 -11.75
N VAL A 32 0.39 -10.65 -11.64
CA VAL A 32 0.86 -9.83 -10.54
C VAL A 32 -0.16 -9.79 -9.40
N HIS A 33 -1.45 -9.61 -9.73
CA HIS A 33 -2.50 -9.47 -8.72
C HIS A 33 -3.89 -9.85 -9.23
N SER A 34 -4.80 -10.20 -8.30
CA SER A 34 -6.25 -10.27 -8.55
C SER A 34 -6.98 -9.28 -7.67
N TYR A 35 -7.65 -8.32 -8.29
CA TYR A 35 -8.55 -7.40 -7.62
C TYR A 35 -9.92 -8.05 -7.48
N THR A 36 -10.41 -8.11 -6.24
CA THR A 36 -11.67 -8.80 -5.91
C THR A 36 -12.56 -8.03 -4.93
N HIS A 37 -12.15 -6.82 -4.56
CA HIS A 37 -12.84 -6.02 -3.54
C HIS A 37 -13.62 -4.86 -4.16
N LEU A 38 -12.92 -3.96 -4.87
CA LEU A 38 -13.53 -2.77 -5.49
C LEU A 38 -13.81 -2.97 -6.98
N ILE A 39 -12.94 -3.72 -7.65
CA ILE A 39 -13.05 -4.03 -9.08
C ILE A 39 -12.89 -5.54 -9.26
N ASN A 40 -13.55 -6.06 -10.28
CA ASN A 40 -13.33 -7.40 -10.82
C ASN A 40 -12.25 -7.30 -11.91
N GLY A 41 -11.04 -7.71 -11.61
CA GLY A 41 -9.95 -7.69 -12.58
C GLY A 41 -8.63 -8.21 -12.05
N PHE A 42 -7.61 -8.16 -12.88
CA PHE A 42 -6.26 -8.62 -12.54
C PHE A 42 -5.20 -7.71 -13.15
N ALA A 43 -4.02 -7.72 -12.54
CA ALA A 43 -2.82 -7.12 -13.12
C ALA A 43 -1.91 -8.24 -13.61
N ILE A 44 -1.40 -8.08 -14.83
CA ILE A 44 -0.46 -9.01 -15.46
C ILE A 44 0.70 -8.20 -16.06
N HIS A 45 1.88 -8.80 -16.05
CA HIS A 45 2.99 -8.38 -16.89
C HIS A 45 3.00 -9.27 -18.13
N LEU A 46 3.05 -8.67 -19.32
CA LEU A 46 3.09 -9.37 -20.60
C LEU A 46 4.47 -9.23 -21.22
N THR A 47 4.94 -10.28 -21.88
CA THR A 47 6.21 -10.29 -22.64
C THR A 47 5.99 -10.26 -24.15
N SER A 48 4.73 -10.27 -24.61
CA SER A 48 4.34 -10.28 -26.02
C SER A 48 3.17 -9.33 -26.29
N ASP A 49 3.28 -8.52 -27.34
CA ASP A 49 2.22 -7.62 -27.80
C ASP A 49 1.03 -8.40 -28.40
N GLU A 50 1.28 -9.57 -28.99
CA GLU A 50 0.21 -10.44 -29.52
C GLU A 50 -0.74 -10.90 -28.41
N ALA A 51 -0.21 -11.17 -27.20
CA ALA A 51 -1.01 -11.54 -26.04
C ALA A 51 -1.94 -10.40 -25.60
N LEU A 52 -1.52 -9.14 -25.76
CA LEU A 52 -2.35 -7.98 -25.47
C LEU A 52 -3.55 -7.89 -26.43
N ASP A 53 -3.32 -8.16 -27.72
CA ASP A 53 -4.39 -8.12 -28.72
C ASP A 53 -5.41 -9.25 -28.55
N ILE A 54 -4.97 -10.45 -28.15
CA ILE A 54 -5.88 -11.54 -27.76
C ILE A 54 -6.80 -11.09 -26.62
N LEU A 55 -6.24 -10.48 -25.56
CA LEU A 55 -7.00 -10.04 -24.39
C LEU A 55 -7.97 -8.89 -24.70
N ARG A 56 -7.65 -8.02 -25.66
CA ARG A 56 -8.53 -6.91 -26.06
C ARG A 56 -9.82 -7.38 -26.71
N ASN A 57 -9.79 -8.56 -27.34
CA ASN A 57 -10.89 -9.07 -28.16
C ASN A 57 -11.70 -10.19 -27.47
N VAL A 58 -11.35 -10.59 -26.25
CA VAL A 58 -12.06 -11.68 -25.56
C VAL A 58 -13.29 -11.19 -24.82
N GLU A 59 -14.36 -11.99 -24.87
CA GLU A 59 -15.55 -11.79 -24.05
C GLU A 59 -15.18 -11.84 -22.56
N GLY A 60 -15.70 -10.88 -21.79
CA GLY A 60 -15.42 -10.75 -20.36
C GLY A 60 -14.32 -9.75 -19.99
N VAL A 61 -13.50 -9.30 -20.94
CA VAL A 61 -12.55 -8.18 -20.73
C VAL A 61 -13.22 -6.88 -21.14
N ARG A 62 -13.53 -6.02 -20.16
CA ARG A 62 -14.21 -4.75 -20.42
C ARG A 62 -13.27 -3.62 -20.87
N ALA A 63 -12.07 -3.58 -20.31
CA ALA A 63 -11.07 -2.56 -20.55
C ALA A 63 -9.69 -3.06 -20.08
N ILE A 64 -8.64 -2.55 -20.74
CA ILE A 64 -7.24 -2.78 -20.38
C ILE A 64 -6.58 -1.41 -20.28
N TYR A 65 -5.83 -1.19 -19.22
CA TYR A 65 -5.08 0.03 -18.98
C TYR A 65 -3.62 -0.35 -18.74
N GLU A 66 -2.71 0.33 -19.42
CA GLU A 66 -1.28 0.20 -19.19
C GLU A 66 -0.94 0.76 -17.81
N ASP A 67 -0.06 0.06 -17.07
CA ASP A 67 0.45 0.54 -15.80
C ASP A 67 1.44 1.68 -16.04
N VAL A 68 1.24 2.81 -15.36
CA VAL A 68 2.03 4.04 -15.58
C VAL A 68 2.77 4.45 -14.32
N LYS A 69 4.04 4.82 -14.49
CA LYS A 69 4.88 5.29 -13.37
C LYS A 69 4.44 6.68 -12.93
N MET A 70 4.14 6.79 -11.65
CA MET A 70 3.80 8.07 -11.02
C MET A 70 5.07 8.80 -10.58
N LYS A 71 5.10 10.12 -10.77
CA LYS A 71 6.18 10.97 -10.24
C LYS A 71 5.87 11.37 -8.81
N LYS A 72 6.91 11.34 -7.98
CA LYS A 72 6.90 11.82 -6.60
C LYS A 72 6.65 13.33 -6.59
N LEU A 73 5.71 13.78 -5.76
CA LEU A 73 5.42 15.19 -5.53
C LEU A 73 5.60 15.48 -4.04
N THR A 74 6.55 16.34 -3.68
CA THR A 74 6.68 16.83 -2.30
C THR A 74 6.01 18.20 -2.16
N THR A 75 5.36 18.43 -1.02
CA THR A 75 4.92 19.77 -0.59
C THR A 75 5.34 20.02 0.85
N HIS A 76 5.85 21.21 1.15
CA HIS A 76 6.13 21.72 2.51
C HIS A 76 5.11 22.80 2.85
N THR A 77 4.27 22.61 3.87
CA THR A 77 3.09 23.50 4.00
C THR A 77 2.44 23.72 5.39
N PRO A 78 2.96 23.35 6.58
CA PRO A 78 2.28 23.72 7.82
C PRO A 78 2.19 25.24 8.04
N ASP A 79 3.31 25.95 7.84
CA ASP A 79 3.39 27.40 8.04
C ASP A 79 2.67 28.18 6.94
N PHE A 80 2.79 27.72 5.68
CA PHE A 80 2.06 28.29 4.54
C PHE A 80 0.54 28.24 4.74
N LEU A 81 0.04 27.18 5.38
CA LEU A 81 -1.39 27.01 5.67
C LEU A 81 -1.84 27.69 6.98
N GLY A 82 -0.95 28.36 7.71
CA GLY A 82 -1.27 29.07 8.95
C GLY A 82 -1.80 28.18 10.08
N LEU A 83 -1.55 26.86 10.03
CA LEU A 83 -2.11 25.90 10.97
C LEU A 83 -1.73 26.15 12.45
N PRO A 84 -0.49 26.58 12.79
CA PRO A 84 -0.12 26.84 14.17
C PRO A 84 -0.98 27.91 14.86
N ALA A 85 -1.42 28.93 14.11
CA ALA A 85 -2.28 30.01 14.62
C ALA A 85 -3.78 29.76 14.34
N GLY A 86 -4.11 28.71 13.56
CA GLY A 86 -5.44 28.46 13.03
C GLY A 86 -6.22 27.37 13.80
N VAL A 87 -6.41 26.22 13.16
CA VAL A 87 -7.34 25.18 13.63
C VAL A 87 -6.78 24.32 14.76
N TRP A 88 -5.45 24.14 14.86
CA TRP A 88 -4.85 23.27 15.88
C TRP A 88 -5.16 23.68 17.31
N PRO A 89 -5.06 24.97 17.72
CA PRO A 89 -5.46 25.37 19.08
C PRO A 89 -6.92 25.03 19.43
N LYS A 90 -7.82 24.97 18.44
CA LYS A 90 -9.25 24.67 18.64
C LYS A 90 -9.54 23.16 18.76
N LEU A 91 -8.63 22.31 18.32
CA LEU A 91 -8.78 20.84 18.29
C LEU A 91 -7.88 20.12 19.31
N GLY A 92 -7.37 20.85 20.31
CA GLY A 92 -6.53 20.32 21.38
C GLY A 92 -5.02 20.46 21.13
N GLY A 93 -4.62 21.35 20.20
CA GLY A 93 -3.22 21.65 19.90
C GLY A 93 -2.56 20.62 18.97
N PRO A 94 -1.31 20.86 18.56
CA PRO A 94 -0.60 20.01 17.60
C PRO A 94 -0.40 18.56 18.07
N THR A 95 -0.56 18.28 19.36
CA THR A 95 -0.36 16.96 19.96
C THR A 95 -1.61 16.07 19.90
N THR A 96 -2.82 16.64 19.96
CA THR A 96 -4.07 15.85 20.01
C THR A 96 -4.99 16.10 18.81
N SER A 97 -4.74 17.14 18.02
CA SER A 97 -5.46 17.42 16.78
C SER A 97 -5.28 16.25 15.80
N GLY A 98 -6.34 15.46 15.60
CA GLY A 98 -6.35 14.28 14.72
C GLY A 98 -6.29 12.92 15.43
N ALA A 99 -6.26 12.90 16.77
CA ALA A 99 -6.38 11.65 17.52
C ALA A 99 -7.65 10.87 17.13
N GLY A 100 -7.52 9.57 16.87
CA GLY A 100 -8.63 8.71 16.42
C GLY A 100 -8.86 8.69 14.91
N VAL A 101 -8.15 9.52 14.13
CA VAL A 101 -8.14 9.48 12.66
C VAL A 101 -6.92 8.68 12.19
N VAL A 102 -7.11 7.79 11.21
CA VAL A 102 -6.02 7.07 10.54
C VAL A 102 -5.83 7.69 9.16
N ILE A 103 -4.62 8.16 8.89
CA ILE A 103 -4.23 8.73 7.59
C ILE A 103 -3.48 7.63 6.82
N GLY A 104 -4.02 7.24 5.66
CA GLY A 104 -3.36 6.31 4.75
C GLY A 104 -2.46 7.06 3.78
N MET A 105 -1.23 6.58 3.61
CA MET A 105 -0.23 7.19 2.74
C MET A 105 0.29 6.17 1.74
N ILE A 106 0.32 6.55 0.46
CA ILE A 106 0.86 5.75 -0.64
C ILE A 106 2.09 6.50 -1.14
N ASP A 107 3.26 6.02 -0.75
CA ASP A 107 4.55 6.68 -0.98
C ASP A 107 5.66 5.62 -1.13
N THR A 108 6.94 6.01 -1.14
CA THR A 108 8.13 5.14 -1.22
C THR A 108 8.34 4.27 0.02
N GLY A 109 7.53 4.46 1.06
CA GLY A 109 7.57 3.73 2.32
C GLY A 109 7.62 4.67 3.52
N ILE A 110 8.16 4.17 4.64
CA ILE A 110 8.38 4.96 5.85
C ILE A 110 9.65 4.51 6.57
N ASN A 111 10.35 5.44 7.22
CA ASN A 111 11.46 5.09 8.12
C ASN A 111 10.93 5.01 9.57
N PRO A 112 10.67 3.80 10.10
CA PRO A 112 10.05 3.66 11.42
C PRO A 112 10.96 4.10 12.58
N PHE A 113 12.25 4.32 12.32
CA PHE A 113 13.23 4.74 13.33
C PHE A 113 13.34 6.27 13.46
N HIS A 114 12.62 7.03 12.63
CA HIS A 114 12.67 8.50 12.71
C HIS A 114 11.94 9.00 13.98
N PRO A 115 12.48 10.03 14.69
CA PRO A 115 11.87 10.55 15.91
C PRO A 115 10.39 10.93 15.80
N SER A 116 9.94 11.41 14.62
CA SER A 116 8.53 11.74 14.34
C SER A 116 7.55 10.56 14.48
N PHE A 117 8.05 9.33 14.39
CA PHE A 117 7.25 8.10 14.47
C PHE A 117 7.45 7.29 15.74
N LEU A 118 8.24 7.80 16.68
CA LEU A 118 8.37 7.18 17.99
C LEU A 118 7.01 7.21 18.69
N ALA A 119 6.65 6.08 19.28
CA ALA A 119 5.44 5.98 20.10
C ALA A 119 5.54 7.00 21.25
N GLN A 120 4.62 7.96 21.29
CA GLN A 120 4.48 8.82 22.45
C GLN A 120 3.85 8.02 23.58
N ALA A 121 4.44 8.06 24.77
CA ALA A 121 3.85 7.51 25.98
C ALA A 121 2.63 8.36 26.34
N SER A 122 1.43 7.88 26.04
CA SER A 122 0.21 8.49 26.54
C SER A 122 0.17 8.28 28.06
N ASN A 123 0.44 9.35 28.81
CA ASN A 123 0.06 9.55 30.21
C ASN A 123 0.03 8.29 31.08
N GLY A 124 1.20 7.82 31.53
CA GLY A 124 1.31 6.83 32.60
C GLY A 124 1.00 5.38 32.26
N ALA A 125 0.48 5.07 31.07
CA ALA A 125 0.47 3.70 30.56
C ALA A 125 1.82 3.42 29.87
N GLY A 126 2.50 2.36 30.30
CA GLY A 126 3.82 1.98 29.81
C GLY A 126 3.90 1.86 28.28
N ARG A 127 5.14 1.83 27.79
CA ARG A 127 5.51 1.61 26.38
C ARG A 127 4.54 0.69 25.64
N GLY A 128 3.96 1.19 24.55
CA GLY A 128 3.77 0.39 23.34
C GLY A 128 2.53 -0.49 23.24
N THR A 129 1.38 -0.12 23.83
CA THR A 129 0.13 -0.75 23.41
C THR A 129 -0.39 -0.04 22.16
N ILE A 130 -0.32 -0.71 21.00
CA ILE A 130 -1.02 -0.28 19.80
C ILE A 130 -2.49 -0.16 20.22
N VAL A 131 -3.01 1.07 20.32
CA VAL A 131 -4.45 1.29 20.33
C VAL A 131 -4.90 0.96 18.92
N LYS A 132 -4.97 -0.34 18.60
CA LYS A 132 -5.84 -0.81 17.53
C LYS A 132 -7.20 -0.40 18.03
N SER A 133 -7.64 0.81 17.65
CA SER A 133 -9.06 1.11 17.68
C SER A 133 -9.69 -0.12 17.03
N GLY A 134 -10.60 -0.83 17.71
CA GLY A 134 -11.10 -2.13 17.23
C GLY A 134 -11.70 -2.10 15.82
N LYS A 135 -11.77 -0.91 15.22
CA LYS A 135 -12.18 -0.59 13.86
C LYS A 135 -11.04 -0.70 12.82
N PHE A 136 -9.78 -0.42 13.16
CA PHE A 136 -8.68 -0.48 12.18
C PHE A 136 -8.21 -1.91 11.94
N LYS A 137 -8.31 -2.38 10.69
CA LYS A 137 -7.97 -3.74 10.27
C LYS A 137 -6.72 -3.79 9.38
N GLY A 138 -5.94 -2.72 9.33
CA GLY A 138 -4.71 -2.68 8.55
C GLY A 138 -3.67 -3.67 9.08
N LYS A 139 -2.76 -4.07 8.18
CA LYS A 139 -1.68 -5.02 8.47
C LYS A 139 -0.39 -4.26 8.75
N CYS A 140 0.48 -4.87 9.56
CA CYS A 140 1.88 -4.50 9.63
C CYS A 140 2.69 -5.63 8.98
N VAL A 141 3.13 -5.43 7.75
CA VAL A 141 3.94 -6.41 7.03
C VAL A 141 5.39 -6.18 7.43
N THR A 142 6.03 -7.23 7.93
CA THR A 142 7.45 -7.23 8.26
C THR A 142 8.30 -7.47 7.01
N GLY A 143 9.57 -7.10 7.09
CA GLY A 143 10.54 -7.35 6.03
C GLY A 143 11.90 -6.77 6.37
N ASP A 144 12.78 -6.68 5.37
CA ASP A 144 14.10 -6.10 5.57
C ASP A 144 14.00 -4.67 6.13
N ARG A 145 14.78 -4.39 7.18
CA ARG A 145 14.77 -3.12 7.94
C ARG A 145 13.40 -2.68 8.47
N PHE A 146 12.41 -3.57 8.49
CA PHE A 146 11.06 -3.30 8.98
C PHE A 146 10.59 -4.42 9.93
N PRO A 147 11.06 -4.43 11.19
CA PRO A 147 10.67 -5.43 12.18
C PRO A 147 9.20 -5.28 12.59
N GLU A 148 8.63 -6.28 13.27
CA GLU A 148 7.25 -6.20 13.77
C GLU A 148 7.02 -5.00 14.71
N THR A 149 8.07 -4.61 15.45
CA THR A 149 8.08 -3.45 16.35
C THR A 149 8.10 -2.11 15.62
N ALA A 150 8.27 -2.10 14.30
CA ALA A 150 8.20 -0.88 13.49
C ALA A 150 6.79 -0.27 13.50
N CYS A 151 5.74 -1.09 13.56
CA CYS A 151 4.40 -0.60 13.83
C CYS A 151 4.18 -0.41 15.32
N ASN A 152 3.62 0.73 15.69
CA ASN A 152 3.42 1.15 17.07
C ASN A 152 2.13 1.99 17.19
N SER A 153 1.97 2.78 18.26
CA SER A 153 0.79 3.65 18.43
C SER A 153 0.71 4.82 17.43
N LYS A 154 1.80 5.11 16.71
CA LYS A 154 1.89 6.14 15.66
C LYS A 154 1.84 5.51 14.25
N ILE A 155 2.65 4.50 13.96
CA ILE A 155 2.58 3.71 12.72
C ILE A 155 1.66 2.51 12.97
N VAL A 156 0.37 2.66 12.70
CA VAL A 156 -0.63 1.63 13.04
C VAL A 156 -0.73 0.51 11.99
N GLY A 157 -0.20 0.72 10.78
CA GLY A 157 -0.14 -0.28 9.71
C GLY A 157 0.84 0.14 8.62
N ALA A 158 1.45 -0.85 7.97
CA ALA A 158 2.45 -0.67 6.94
C ALA A 158 2.44 -1.86 5.97
N GLN A 159 2.42 -1.58 4.67
CA GLN A 159 2.41 -2.57 3.59
C GLN A 159 3.24 -2.05 2.42
N TYR A 160 3.73 -2.95 1.58
CA TYR A 160 4.48 -2.62 0.38
C TYR A 160 3.96 -3.44 -0.82
N PHE A 161 4.16 -2.92 -2.03
CA PHE A 161 3.63 -3.50 -3.27
C PHE A 161 4.70 -3.52 -4.36
N ALA A 162 5.64 -4.47 -4.28
CA ALA A 162 6.76 -4.54 -5.24
C ALA A 162 6.53 -5.49 -6.43
N ARG A 163 5.47 -6.30 -6.42
CA ARG A 163 5.28 -7.41 -7.38
C ARG A 163 5.28 -6.96 -8.85
N ALA A 164 4.67 -5.82 -9.16
CA ALA A 164 4.64 -5.27 -10.51
C ALA A 164 6.05 -4.88 -10.98
N ALA A 165 6.78 -4.12 -10.16
CA ALA A 165 8.17 -3.74 -10.43
C ALA A 165 9.08 -4.97 -10.55
N THR A 166 8.90 -6.00 -9.72
CA THR A 166 9.65 -7.26 -9.83
C THR A 166 9.34 -7.98 -11.14
N ALA A 167 8.06 -8.10 -11.52
CA ALA A 167 7.66 -8.77 -12.76
C ALA A 167 8.20 -8.05 -14.01
N ALA A 168 8.27 -6.72 -13.98
CA ALA A 168 8.85 -5.90 -15.04
C ALA A 168 10.39 -5.81 -15.03
N GLY A 169 11.06 -6.46 -14.07
CA GLY A 169 12.53 -6.41 -13.94
C GLY A 169 13.08 -5.07 -13.43
N GLU A 170 12.23 -4.23 -12.85
CA GLU A 170 12.59 -2.88 -12.40
C GLU A 170 12.98 -2.82 -10.91
N PHE A 171 12.57 -3.81 -10.13
CA PHE A 171 12.92 -3.89 -8.71
C PHE A 171 14.41 -4.18 -8.53
N ASN A 172 15.15 -3.23 -7.97
CA ASN A 172 16.58 -3.34 -7.74
C ASN A 172 16.88 -3.64 -6.28
N ALA A 173 17.13 -4.90 -5.93
CA ALA A 173 17.39 -5.32 -4.55
C ALA A 173 18.65 -4.69 -3.89
N SER A 174 19.49 -3.98 -4.65
CA SER A 174 20.62 -3.20 -4.09
C SER A 174 20.20 -1.81 -3.61
N ARG A 175 19.01 -1.32 -4.01
CA ARG A 175 18.50 0.02 -3.70
C ARG A 175 17.12 -0.01 -3.06
N ASP A 176 16.29 -0.96 -3.48
CA ASP A 176 14.92 -1.16 -3.04
C ASP A 176 14.85 -2.25 -1.96
N TYR A 177 13.87 -2.10 -1.07
CA TYR A 177 13.60 -3.05 -0.01
C TYR A 177 12.27 -3.75 -0.27
N ALA A 178 12.24 -5.07 -0.16
CA ALA A 178 11.01 -5.85 -0.19
C ALA A 178 10.28 -5.77 1.18
N SER A 179 10.05 -4.54 1.63
CA SER A 179 9.43 -4.20 2.91
C SER A 179 8.82 -2.79 2.83
N PRO A 180 8.05 -2.36 3.83
CA PRO A 180 7.55 -0.98 3.89
C PRO A 180 8.62 0.09 4.20
N PHE A 181 9.90 -0.30 4.32
CA PHE A 181 10.98 0.62 4.70
C PHE A 181 11.35 1.59 3.59
N ASP A 182 11.44 2.88 3.92
CA ASP A 182 11.89 3.93 3.00
C ASP A 182 13.37 4.31 3.19
N ALA A 183 14.17 3.94 2.18
CA ALA A 183 15.57 4.32 2.07
C ALA A 183 15.81 5.59 1.25
N ASP A 184 14.88 5.95 0.37
CA ASP A 184 14.96 7.11 -0.53
C ASP A 184 14.70 8.42 0.23
N GLY A 185 13.89 8.36 1.30
CA GLY A 185 13.63 9.47 2.22
C GLY A 185 12.45 10.35 1.81
N HIS A 186 11.86 10.11 0.63
CA HIS A 186 10.67 10.84 0.18
C HIS A 186 9.47 10.58 1.11
N GLY A 187 9.23 9.31 1.44
CA GLY A 187 8.23 8.93 2.43
C GLY A 187 8.40 9.69 3.74
N ARG A 188 9.63 9.92 4.21
CA ARG A 188 9.91 10.71 5.43
C ARG A 188 9.55 12.18 5.35
N GLN A 189 9.56 12.78 4.15
CA GLN A 189 9.27 14.20 3.96
C GLN A 189 7.77 14.50 3.99
N VAL A 190 6.95 13.50 3.64
CA VAL A 190 5.49 13.60 3.54
C VAL A 190 4.80 13.09 4.82
N THR A 191 5.42 12.14 5.54
CA THR A 191 4.88 11.48 6.76
C THR A 191 5.20 12.23 8.05
#